data_AF-A0A6A9SI67-F1
#
_entry.id   AF-A0A6A9SI67-F1
#
_cell.length_a   1.000
_cell.length_b   1.000
_cell.length_c   1.000
_cell.angle_alpha   90.00
_cell.angle_beta   90.00
_cell.angle_gamma   90.00
#
_symmetry.space_group_name_H-M   'P 1'
#
loop_
_entity.id
_entity.type
_entity.pdbx_description
1 polymer ?
#
loop_
_entity_poly.entity_id
_entity_poly.type
_entity_poly.pdbx_seq_one_letter_code
_entity_poly.pdbx_strand_id
1 'polypeptide(L)'
;MDVDDFRADVAAEAETELDRLGSSKRLVALTAASLDDESVLRAAAASEAAAADVFAAWATDASGDAAETFAAFAERERDHYERVAAELDADVDADPGAVHDHLRDVEGTVERAGAVVGRGLVAERTLAQFVSYFVNEADEQRADLFRDLRAETEEDTDAAIALLADAAAGEDDVERAKEAAVAVVDVAYEEYVDALESMGVNAKSVC
;
A
#
# COMPACT_ATOMS: atom_id res chain seq x y z
N MET A 1 14.28 -17.77 -9.33
CA MET A 1 13.79 -17.25 -8.03
C MET A 1 12.61 -18.10 -7.59
N ASP A 2 12.51 -18.45 -6.31
CA ASP A 2 11.29 -19.10 -5.78
C ASP A 2 10.27 -18.00 -5.45
N VAL A 3 9.02 -18.23 -5.82
CA VAL A 3 7.94 -17.25 -5.58
C VAL A 3 7.66 -17.12 -4.09
N ASP A 4 7.94 -18.17 -3.31
CA ASP A 4 7.87 -18.15 -1.85
C ASP A 4 8.87 -17.15 -1.21
N ASP A 5 9.99 -16.83 -1.89
CA ASP A 5 10.99 -15.86 -1.42
C ASP A 5 10.79 -14.45 -2.02
N PHE A 6 9.86 -14.28 -2.97
CA PHE A 6 9.70 -13.04 -3.75
C PHE A 6 9.48 -11.80 -2.87
N ARG A 7 8.58 -11.89 -1.88
CA ARG A 7 8.32 -10.78 -0.94
C ARG A 7 9.57 -10.41 -0.15
N ALA A 8 10.36 -11.39 0.27
CA ALA A 8 11.59 -11.18 1.01
C ALA A 8 12.67 -10.52 0.13
N ASP A 9 12.78 -10.94 -1.13
CA ASP A 9 13.73 -10.37 -2.09
C ASP A 9 13.41 -8.92 -2.44
N VAL A 10 12.13 -8.58 -2.65
CA VAL A 10 11.68 -7.18 -2.82
C VAL A 10 11.99 -6.36 -1.58
N ALA A 11 11.67 -6.90 -0.39
CA ALA A 11 11.90 -6.19 0.86
C ALA A 11 13.39 -5.97 1.16
N ALA A 12 14.26 -6.91 0.77
CA ALA A 12 15.70 -6.79 0.91
C ALA A 12 16.28 -5.76 -0.07
N GLU A 13 15.75 -5.68 -1.30
CA GLU A 13 16.21 -4.71 -2.29
C GLU A 13 15.85 -3.28 -1.92
N ALA A 14 14.63 -3.06 -1.41
CA ALA A 14 14.13 -1.76 -1.01
C ALA A 14 14.23 -1.51 0.52
N GLU A 15 15.14 -2.20 1.22
CA GLU A 15 15.23 -2.20 2.70
C GLU A 15 15.32 -0.79 3.27
N THR A 16 16.15 0.07 2.67
CA THR A 16 16.39 1.42 3.17
C THR A 16 15.12 2.27 3.08
N GLU A 17 14.46 2.27 1.93
CA GLU A 17 13.24 2.99 1.63
C GLU A 17 12.12 2.52 2.57
N LEU A 18 11.98 1.21 2.71
CA LEU A 18 11.01 0.57 3.58
C LEU A 18 11.23 0.91 5.07
N ASP A 19 12.47 0.97 5.54
CA ASP A 19 12.77 1.41 6.90
C ASP A 19 12.38 2.87 7.15
N ARG A 20 12.54 3.74 6.14
CA ARG A 20 12.08 5.14 6.21
C ARG A 20 10.57 5.26 6.26
N LEU A 21 9.89 4.51 5.40
CA LEU A 21 8.44 4.45 5.34
C LEU A 21 7.83 3.84 6.61
N GLY A 22 8.57 2.97 7.30
CA GLY A 22 8.18 2.41 8.60
C GLY A 22 8.42 3.33 9.80
N SER A 23 8.98 4.52 9.61
CA SER A 23 9.25 5.44 10.72
C SER A 23 8.03 6.23 11.16
N SER A 24 8.04 6.75 12.40
CA SER A 24 6.96 7.62 12.92
C SER A 24 6.75 8.90 12.11
N LYS A 25 7.72 9.30 11.27
CA LYS A 25 7.57 10.44 10.36
C LYS A 25 6.63 10.16 9.20
N ARG A 26 6.29 8.90 8.92
CA ARG A 26 5.28 8.54 7.90
C ARG A 26 3.94 9.20 8.20
N LEU A 27 3.52 9.23 9.48
CA LEU A 27 2.30 9.92 9.90
C LEU A 27 2.37 11.43 9.64
N VAL A 28 3.52 12.05 9.89
CA VAL A 28 3.73 13.49 9.64
C VAL A 28 3.59 13.78 8.15
N ALA A 29 4.18 12.95 7.28
CA ALA A 29 4.06 13.09 5.84
C ALA A 29 2.60 12.93 5.36
N LEU A 30 1.91 11.87 5.80
CA LEU A 30 0.55 11.57 5.37
C LEU A 30 -0.49 12.58 5.86
N THR A 31 -0.26 13.21 7.01
CA THR A 31 -1.21 14.15 7.61
C THR A 31 -0.84 15.62 7.40
N ALA A 32 0.19 15.90 6.59
CA ALA A 32 0.74 17.25 6.42
C ALA A 32 0.99 17.96 7.77
N ALA A 33 1.55 17.20 8.74
CA ALA A 33 1.79 17.57 10.13
C ALA A 33 0.55 17.83 11.01
N SER A 34 -0.68 17.64 10.52
CA SER A 34 -1.90 17.66 11.33
C SER A 34 -2.15 16.29 11.94
N LEU A 35 -1.41 15.96 13.01
CA LEU A 35 -1.50 14.65 13.65
C LEU A 35 -2.73 14.58 14.58
N ASP A 36 -3.88 14.34 13.97
CA ASP A 36 -5.19 14.13 14.60
C ASP A 36 -5.94 12.96 13.95
N ASP A 37 -6.93 12.41 14.65
CA ASP A 37 -7.70 11.22 14.23
C ASP A 37 -8.32 11.42 12.84
N GLU A 38 -8.87 12.61 12.60
CA GLU A 38 -9.59 12.94 11.39
C GLU A 38 -8.64 12.88 10.18
N SER A 39 -7.45 13.45 10.32
CA SER A 39 -6.42 13.45 9.29
C SER A 39 -5.87 12.04 9.02
N VAL A 40 -5.67 11.24 10.07
CA VAL A 40 -5.21 9.84 9.94
C VAL A 40 -6.26 8.99 9.22
N LEU A 41 -7.52 9.05 9.66
CA LEU A 41 -8.62 8.30 9.05
C LEU A 41 -8.86 8.73 7.60
N ARG A 42 -8.75 10.03 7.28
CA ARG A 42 -8.87 10.48 5.89
C ARG A 42 -7.75 9.97 5.00
N ALA A 43 -6.50 9.98 5.48
CA ALA A 43 -5.38 9.43 4.72
C ALA A 43 -5.57 7.93 4.43
N ALA A 44 -6.06 7.17 5.43
CA ALA A 44 -6.41 5.76 5.24
C ALA A 44 -7.53 5.60 4.21
N ALA A 45 -8.69 6.26 4.40
CA ALA A 45 -9.83 6.15 3.48
C ALA A 45 -9.47 6.54 2.03
N ALA A 46 -8.66 7.58 1.84
CA ALA A 46 -8.16 7.99 0.53
C ALA A 46 -7.39 6.86 -0.17
N SER A 47 -6.48 6.22 0.58
CA SER A 47 -5.68 5.10 0.09
C SER A 47 -6.55 3.92 -0.33
N GLU A 48 -7.51 3.52 0.51
CA GLU A 48 -8.30 2.31 0.21
C GLU A 48 -9.29 2.56 -0.93
N ALA A 49 -9.89 3.75 -1.01
CA ALA A 49 -10.72 4.13 -2.16
C ALA A 49 -9.91 4.12 -3.47
N ALA A 50 -8.69 4.66 -3.44
CA ALA A 50 -7.82 4.70 -4.60
C ALA A 50 -7.40 3.30 -5.07
N ALA A 51 -7.08 2.41 -4.13
CA ALA A 51 -6.72 1.03 -4.42
C ALA A 51 -7.90 0.24 -4.98
N ALA A 52 -9.09 0.42 -4.40
CA ALA A 52 -10.33 -0.16 -4.92
C ALA A 52 -10.55 0.21 -6.39
N ASP A 53 -10.34 1.48 -6.76
CA ASP A 53 -10.48 1.94 -8.14
C ASP A 53 -9.42 1.35 -9.07
N VAL A 54 -8.15 1.30 -8.64
CA VAL A 54 -7.05 0.68 -9.40
C VAL A 54 -7.35 -0.79 -9.67
N PHE A 55 -7.68 -1.56 -8.63
CA PHE A 55 -7.91 -2.99 -8.76
C PHE A 55 -9.18 -3.30 -9.55
N ALA A 56 -10.23 -2.47 -9.43
CA ALA A 56 -11.43 -2.60 -10.25
C ALA A 56 -11.14 -2.37 -11.75
N ALA A 57 -10.29 -1.39 -12.06
CA ALA A 57 -9.86 -1.12 -13.43
C ALA A 57 -9.03 -2.30 -13.99
N TRP A 58 -8.08 -2.81 -13.21
CA TRP A 58 -7.29 -3.97 -13.60
C TRP A 58 -8.13 -5.23 -13.77
N ALA A 59 -9.14 -5.47 -12.91
CA ALA A 59 -10.07 -6.58 -13.05
C ALA A 59 -10.88 -6.51 -14.35
N THR A 60 -11.24 -5.30 -14.79
CA THR A 60 -11.95 -5.07 -16.06
C THR A 60 -11.07 -5.33 -17.27
N ASP A 61 -9.78 -5.01 -17.18
CA ASP A 61 -8.80 -5.13 -18.25
C ASP A 61 -8.18 -6.55 -18.36
N ALA A 62 -8.08 -7.27 -17.24
CA ALA A 62 -7.54 -8.60 -17.17
C ALA A 62 -8.53 -9.68 -17.67
N SER A 63 -8.10 -10.95 -17.63
CA SER A 63 -8.93 -12.10 -17.99
C SER A 63 -8.58 -13.33 -17.15
N GLY A 64 -9.52 -14.25 -17.01
CA GLY A 64 -9.33 -15.48 -16.23
C GLY A 64 -9.05 -15.18 -14.76
N ASP A 65 -8.22 -16.01 -14.14
CA ASP A 65 -7.91 -15.97 -12.71
C ASP A 65 -7.37 -14.60 -12.27
N ALA A 66 -6.60 -13.91 -13.13
CA ALA A 66 -6.11 -12.56 -12.83
C ALA A 66 -7.25 -11.55 -12.64
N ALA A 67 -8.30 -11.62 -13.47
CA ALA A 67 -9.45 -10.73 -13.35
C ALA A 67 -10.23 -11.00 -12.05
N GLU A 68 -10.37 -12.27 -11.67
CA GLU A 68 -11.05 -12.68 -10.44
C GLU A 68 -10.26 -12.23 -9.20
N THR A 69 -8.93 -12.40 -9.21
CA THR A 69 -8.05 -11.96 -8.12
C THR A 69 -8.09 -10.44 -7.94
N PHE A 70 -7.95 -9.66 -9.02
CA PHE A 70 -8.02 -8.19 -8.91
C PHE A 70 -9.42 -7.70 -8.51
N ALA A 71 -10.49 -8.40 -8.92
CA ALA A 71 -11.84 -8.08 -8.46
C ALA A 71 -12.00 -8.30 -6.95
N ALA A 72 -11.42 -9.39 -6.41
CA ALA A 72 -11.42 -9.67 -4.99
C ALA A 72 -10.64 -8.61 -4.18
N PHE A 73 -9.48 -8.17 -4.68
CA PHE A 73 -8.73 -7.06 -4.07
C PHE A 73 -9.56 -5.79 -4.08
N ALA A 74 -10.20 -5.45 -5.20
CA ALA A 74 -11.04 -4.28 -5.30
C ALA A 74 -12.23 -4.31 -4.32
N GLU A 75 -12.83 -5.49 -4.09
CA GLU A 75 -13.90 -5.64 -3.09
C GLU A 75 -13.38 -5.46 -1.66
N ARG A 76 -12.20 -6.00 -1.35
CA ARG A 76 -11.57 -5.87 -0.02
C ARG A 76 -11.21 -4.42 0.30
N GLU A 77 -10.58 -3.72 -0.64
CA GLU A 77 -10.23 -2.30 -0.47
C GLU A 77 -11.48 -1.41 -0.33
N ARG A 78 -12.60 -1.75 -1.00
CA ARG A 78 -13.89 -1.06 -0.75
C ARG A 78 -14.43 -1.30 0.65
N ASP A 79 -14.35 -2.54 1.15
CA ASP A 79 -14.74 -2.85 2.54
C ASP A 79 -13.87 -2.07 3.54
N HIS A 80 -12.55 -2.00 3.30
CA HIS A 80 -11.63 -1.21 4.11
C HIS A 80 -12.00 0.27 4.11
N TYR A 81 -12.25 0.85 2.93
CA TYR A 81 -12.76 2.22 2.80
C TYR A 81 -14.04 2.42 3.60
N GLU A 82 -15.05 1.56 3.44
CA GLU A 82 -16.34 1.69 4.11
C GLU A 82 -16.19 1.64 5.63
N ARG A 83 -15.34 0.75 6.15
CA ARG A 83 -15.06 0.64 7.59
C ARG A 83 -14.35 1.87 8.14
N VAL A 84 -13.37 2.43 7.42
CA VAL A 84 -12.66 3.65 7.84
C VAL A 84 -13.57 4.88 7.71
N ALA A 85 -14.35 5.00 6.63
CA ALA A 85 -15.28 6.11 6.42
C ALA A 85 -16.39 6.13 7.48
N ALA A 86 -16.83 4.96 7.97
CA ALA A 86 -17.77 4.87 9.08
C ALA A 86 -17.24 5.51 10.38
N GLU A 87 -15.93 5.55 10.59
CA GLU A 87 -15.30 6.21 11.75
C GLU A 87 -15.24 7.74 11.60
N LEU A 88 -15.40 8.27 10.38
CA LEU A 88 -15.38 9.70 10.06
C LEU A 88 -16.76 10.36 10.00
N ASP A 89 -17.84 9.56 9.96
CA ASP A 89 -19.21 10.03 9.67
C ASP A 89 -19.30 10.89 8.38
N ALA A 90 -18.39 10.69 7.42
CA ALA A 90 -18.29 11.47 6.20
C ALA A 90 -17.63 10.68 5.06
N ASP A 91 -18.06 10.94 3.83
CA ASP A 91 -17.36 10.50 2.63
C ASP A 91 -16.02 11.24 2.50
N VAL A 92 -14.99 10.53 2.05
CA VAL A 92 -13.64 11.08 1.87
C VAL A 92 -13.36 11.27 0.39
N ASP A 93 -13.31 12.54 -0.03
CA ASP A 93 -12.79 12.95 -1.33
C ASP A 93 -11.37 13.48 -1.11
N ALA A 94 -10.39 12.59 -1.22
CA ALA A 94 -8.99 12.90 -0.93
C ALA A 94 -8.07 12.42 -2.06
N ASP A 95 -6.92 13.08 -2.15
CA ASP A 95 -5.91 12.76 -3.15
C ASP A 95 -5.39 11.33 -2.94
N PRO A 96 -5.49 10.45 -3.95
CA PRO A 96 -5.06 9.05 -3.85
C PRO A 96 -3.54 8.88 -3.62
N GLY A 97 -2.75 9.93 -3.86
CA GLY A 97 -1.29 9.92 -3.69
C GLY A 97 -0.55 9.22 -4.82
N ALA A 98 0.78 9.45 -4.85
CA ALA A 98 1.64 9.08 -5.96
C ALA A 98 1.69 7.56 -6.24
N VAL A 99 1.56 6.74 -5.19
CA VAL A 99 1.53 5.27 -5.34
C VAL A 99 0.38 4.83 -6.22
N HIS A 100 -0.85 5.29 -5.95
CA HIS A 100 -2.01 4.87 -6.71
C HIS A 100 -2.03 5.47 -8.12
N ASP A 101 -1.48 6.68 -8.30
CA ASP A 101 -1.21 7.24 -9.62
C ASP A 101 -0.28 6.32 -10.43
N HIS A 102 0.83 5.89 -9.85
CA HIS A 102 1.76 4.96 -10.48
C HIS A 102 1.10 3.62 -10.81
N LEU A 103 0.31 3.05 -9.90
CA LEU A 103 -0.37 1.77 -10.13
C LEU A 103 -1.33 1.82 -11.32
N ARG A 104 -1.98 2.97 -11.60
CA ARG A 104 -2.86 3.08 -12.78
C ARG A 104 -2.11 2.89 -14.11
N ASP A 105 -0.81 3.17 -14.12
CA ASP A 105 0.04 3.05 -15.30
C ASP A 105 0.70 1.66 -15.43
N VAL A 106 0.56 0.77 -14.44
CA VAL A 106 1.14 -0.57 -14.49
C VAL A 106 0.30 -1.48 -15.40
N GLU A 107 0.95 -2.04 -16.41
CA GLU A 107 0.35 -2.93 -17.41
C GLU A 107 0.95 -4.34 -17.32
N GLY A 108 0.14 -5.36 -17.61
CA GLY A 108 0.57 -6.76 -17.58
C GLY A 108 0.30 -7.44 -16.23
N THR A 109 -0.15 -8.68 -16.27
CA THR A 109 -0.51 -9.44 -15.06
C THR A 109 0.69 -9.65 -14.12
N VAL A 110 1.87 -9.93 -14.70
CA VAL A 110 3.11 -10.18 -13.95
C VAL A 110 3.55 -8.93 -13.20
N GLU A 111 3.63 -7.80 -13.90
CA GLU A 111 4.00 -6.51 -13.33
C GLU A 111 2.97 -6.04 -12.30
N ARG A 112 1.67 -6.19 -12.58
CA ARG A 112 0.60 -5.85 -11.64
C ARG A 112 0.68 -6.69 -10.37
N ALA A 113 0.92 -8.01 -10.47
CA ALA A 113 1.09 -8.87 -9.31
C ALA A 113 2.29 -8.43 -8.46
N GLY A 114 3.43 -8.13 -9.08
CA GLY A 114 4.59 -7.55 -8.40
C GLY A 114 4.27 -6.20 -7.73
N ALA A 115 3.58 -5.31 -8.44
CA ALA A 115 3.18 -4.01 -7.93
C ALA A 115 2.24 -4.10 -6.71
N VAL A 116 1.35 -5.10 -6.65
CA VAL A 116 0.54 -5.37 -5.44
C VAL A 116 1.44 -5.74 -4.27
N VAL A 117 2.48 -6.57 -4.47
CA VAL A 117 3.43 -6.93 -3.41
C VAL A 117 4.19 -5.69 -2.91
N GLY A 118 4.65 -4.83 -3.81
CA GLY A 118 5.27 -3.55 -3.46
C GLY A 118 4.34 -2.67 -2.64
N ARG A 119 3.07 -2.52 -3.07
CA ARG A 119 2.04 -1.77 -2.33
C ARG A 119 1.82 -2.38 -0.94
N GLY A 120 1.69 -3.69 -0.84
CA GLY A 120 1.49 -4.43 0.41
C GLY A 120 2.59 -4.12 1.43
N LEU A 121 3.86 -4.14 1.01
CA LEU A 121 5.00 -3.79 1.87
C LEU A 121 4.92 -2.34 2.39
N VAL A 122 4.49 -1.39 1.57
CA VAL A 122 4.30 0.02 1.96
C VAL A 122 3.09 0.18 2.89
N ALA A 123 1.98 -0.48 2.56
CA ALA A 123 0.74 -0.45 3.31
C ALA A 123 0.92 -1.06 4.70
N GLU A 124 1.58 -2.20 4.83
CA GLU A 124 1.87 -2.84 6.11
C GLU A 124 2.60 -1.92 7.09
N ARG A 125 3.56 -1.14 6.58
CA ARG A 125 4.32 -0.16 7.37
C ARG A 125 3.47 1.03 7.76
N THR A 126 2.65 1.51 6.83
CA THR A 126 1.73 2.63 7.05
C THR A 126 0.66 2.25 8.09
N LEU A 127 0.01 1.11 7.93
CA LEU A 127 -1.00 0.58 8.85
C LEU A 127 -0.41 0.32 10.24
N ALA A 128 0.84 -0.17 10.34
CA ALA A 128 1.53 -0.31 11.62
C ALA A 128 1.72 1.03 12.35
N GLN A 129 1.92 2.13 11.61
CA GLN A 129 1.97 3.48 12.19
C GLN A 129 0.59 3.95 12.64
N PHE A 130 -0.48 3.67 11.89
CA PHE A 130 -1.85 3.97 12.32
C PHE A 130 -2.22 3.21 13.60
N VAL A 131 -1.91 1.90 13.68
CA VAL A 131 -2.07 1.11 14.91
C VAL A 131 -1.31 1.76 16.08
N SER A 132 -0.05 2.14 15.86
CA SER A 132 0.77 2.77 16.90
C SER A 132 0.21 4.11 17.36
N TYR A 133 -0.34 4.91 16.43
CA TYR A 133 -1.01 6.18 16.74
C TYR A 133 -2.23 5.95 17.65
N PHE A 134 -3.18 5.11 17.26
CA PHE A 134 -4.40 4.89 18.06
C PHE A 134 -4.12 4.19 19.39
N VAL A 135 -3.10 3.32 19.48
CA VAL A 135 -2.64 2.79 20.77
C VAL A 135 -2.15 3.91 21.69
N ASN A 136 -1.43 4.91 21.18
CA ASN A 136 -0.95 6.04 21.99
C ASN A 136 -2.11 6.95 22.44
N GLU A 137 -3.16 7.08 21.64
CA GLU A 137 -4.40 7.80 21.99
C GLU A 137 -5.33 7.00 22.92
N ALA A 138 -4.94 5.77 23.29
CA ALA A 138 -5.76 4.83 24.06
C ALA A 138 -7.12 4.50 23.38
N ASP A 139 -7.14 4.52 22.05
CA ASP A 139 -8.27 4.12 21.21
C ASP A 139 -8.06 2.68 20.71
N GLU A 140 -8.44 1.70 21.53
CA GLU A 140 -8.28 0.28 21.20
C GLU A 140 -9.16 -0.14 20.01
N GLN A 141 -10.32 0.48 19.84
CA GLN A 141 -11.27 0.14 18.78
C GLN A 141 -10.67 0.42 17.40
N ARG A 142 -10.15 1.64 17.20
CA ARG A 142 -9.53 1.99 15.91
C ARG A 142 -8.17 1.32 15.73
N ALA A 143 -7.43 1.08 16.81
CA ALA A 143 -6.21 0.28 16.73
C ALA A 143 -6.51 -1.14 16.23
N ASP A 144 -7.59 -1.78 16.68
CA ASP A 144 -8.01 -3.10 16.21
C ASP A 144 -8.49 -3.05 14.75
N LEU A 145 -9.24 -2.02 14.35
CA LEU A 145 -9.61 -1.80 12.94
C LEU A 145 -8.38 -1.84 12.02
N PHE A 146 -7.34 -1.08 12.35
CA PHE A 146 -6.12 -1.05 11.52
C PHE A 146 -5.27 -2.32 11.62
N ARG A 147 -5.42 -3.13 12.67
CA ARG A 147 -4.81 -4.48 12.73
C ARG A 147 -5.49 -5.43 11.76
N ASP A 148 -6.82 -5.39 11.69
CA ASP A 148 -7.60 -6.22 10.77
C ASP A 148 -7.28 -5.85 9.32
N LEU A 149 -7.32 -4.56 8.97
CA LEU A 149 -6.92 -4.07 7.63
C LEU A 149 -5.51 -4.54 7.25
N ARG A 150 -4.58 -4.50 8.20
CA ARG A 150 -3.19 -4.95 7.98
C ARG A 150 -3.10 -6.44 7.71
N ALA A 151 -3.85 -7.28 8.43
CA ALA A 151 -3.89 -8.71 8.18
C ALA A 151 -4.52 -9.04 6.81
N GLU A 152 -5.61 -8.36 6.49
CA GLU A 152 -6.33 -8.50 5.22
C GLU A 152 -5.49 -8.02 4.02
N THR A 153 -4.64 -6.99 4.20
CA THR A 153 -3.64 -6.54 3.19
C THR A 153 -2.53 -7.58 2.99
N GLU A 154 -2.09 -8.23 4.07
CA GLU A 154 -1.09 -9.30 3.99
C GLU A 154 -1.65 -10.51 3.22
N GLU A 155 -2.91 -10.87 3.43
CA GLU A 155 -3.60 -11.91 2.65
C GLU A 155 -3.67 -11.57 1.14
N ASP A 156 -3.89 -10.31 0.78
CA ASP A 156 -3.86 -9.87 -0.63
C ASP A 156 -2.45 -9.92 -1.23
N THR A 157 -1.44 -9.59 -0.43
CA THR A 157 -0.03 -9.70 -0.82
C THR A 157 0.32 -11.16 -1.13
N ASP A 158 -0.10 -12.10 -0.28
CA ASP A 158 0.11 -13.53 -0.50
C ASP A 158 -0.65 -14.05 -1.73
N ALA A 159 -1.88 -13.56 -1.95
CA ALA A 159 -2.66 -13.88 -3.15
C ALA A 159 -2.02 -13.34 -4.44
N ALA A 160 -1.39 -12.16 -4.40
CA ALA A 160 -0.65 -11.61 -5.54
C ALA A 160 0.60 -12.42 -5.86
N ILE A 161 1.30 -12.93 -4.83
CA ILE A 161 2.43 -13.85 -4.97
C ILE A 161 1.97 -15.15 -5.65
N ALA A 162 0.83 -15.71 -5.22
CA ALA A 162 0.25 -16.89 -5.89
C ALA A 162 -0.11 -16.61 -7.36
N LEU A 163 -0.73 -15.45 -7.65
CA LEU A 163 -1.03 -15.04 -9.01
C LEU A 163 0.23 -14.91 -9.86
N LEU A 164 1.32 -14.36 -9.30
CA LEU A 164 2.61 -14.28 -9.97
C LEU A 164 3.17 -15.68 -10.28
N ALA A 165 3.07 -16.63 -9.35
CA ALA A 165 3.51 -18.01 -9.56
C ALA A 165 2.80 -18.68 -10.74
N ASP A 166 1.51 -18.42 -10.90
CA ASP A 166 0.71 -18.98 -11.98
C ASP A 166 0.92 -18.26 -13.32
N ALA A 167 1.19 -16.96 -13.29
CA ALA A 167 1.34 -16.13 -14.49
C ALA A 167 2.76 -16.15 -15.08
N ALA A 168 3.80 -16.30 -14.26
CA ALA A 168 5.20 -16.23 -14.70
C ALA A 168 5.60 -17.49 -15.48
N ALA A 169 6.17 -17.29 -16.67
CA ALA A 169 6.70 -18.35 -17.52
C ALA A 169 8.19 -18.64 -17.28
N GLY A 170 8.88 -17.81 -16.50
CA GLY A 170 10.29 -17.96 -16.20
C GLY A 170 10.87 -16.82 -15.38
N GLU A 171 12.20 -16.84 -15.21
CA GLU A 171 12.92 -15.90 -14.34
C GLU A 171 12.84 -14.45 -14.82
N ASP A 172 12.78 -14.21 -16.13
CA ASP A 172 12.61 -12.86 -16.69
C ASP A 172 11.26 -12.23 -16.29
N ASP A 173 10.22 -13.04 -16.12
CA ASP A 173 8.92 -12.55 -15.65
C ASP A 173 8.97 -12.19 -14.18
N VAL A 174 9.62 -13.03 -13.37
CA VAL A 174 9.79 -12.76 -11.94
C VAL A 174 10.62 -11.48 -11.73
N GLU A 175 11.67 -11.26 -12.54
CA GLU A 175 12.45 -10.02 -12.46
C GLU A 175 11.61 -8.79 -12.83
N ARG A 176 10.78 -8.84 -13.88
CA ARG A 176 9.86 -7.74 -14.22
C ARG A 176 8.86 -7.44 -13.10
N ALA A 177 8.32 -8.48 -12.46
CA ALA A 177 7.45 -8.30 -11.30
C ALA A 177 8.20 -7.64 -10.14
N LYS A 178 9.45 -8.03 -9.90
CA LYS A 178 10.28 -7.45 -8.85
C LYS A 178 10.59 -5.98 -9.11
N GLU A 179 10.97 -5.63 -10.35
CA GLU A 179 11.18 -4.24 -10.78
C GLU A 179 9.90 -3.40 -10.55
N ALA A 180 8.73 -3.93 -10.90
CA ALA A 180 7.45 -3.27 -10.65
C ALA A 180 7.15 -3.10 -9.14
N ALA A 181 7.47 -4.10 -8.32
CA ALA A 181 7.31 -4.04 -6.87
C ALA A 181 8.21 -2.97 -6.23
N VAL A 182 9.49 -2.94 -6.62
CA VAL A 182 10.47 -1.95 -6.14
C VAL A 182 10.08 -0.54 -6.58
N ALA A 183 9.63 -0.36 -7.82
CA ALA A 183 9.15 0.93 -8.32
C ALA A 183 8.02 1.52 -7.47
N VAL A 184 7.08 0.68 -7.00
CA VAL A 184 6.01 1.13 -6.08
C VAL A 184 6.59 1.64 -4.76
N VAL A 185 7.59 0.95 -4.21
CA VAL A 185 8.25 1.37 -2.97
C VAL A 185 9.00 2.69 -3.16
N ASP A 186 9.72 2.83 -4.27
CA ASP A 186 10.45 4.05 -4.61
C ASP A 186 9.51 5.24 -4.74
N VAL A 187 8.39 5.08 -5.44
CA VAL A 187 7.36 6.13 -5.58
C VAL A 187 6.80 6.55 -4.21
N ALA A 188 6.50 5.58 -3.33
CA ALA A 188 6.04 5.88 -1.98
C ALA A 188 7.09 6.64 -1.15
N TYR A 189 8.36 6.29 -1.34
CA TYR A 189 9.48 6.92 -0.66
C TYR A 189 9.75 8.35 -1.17
N GLU A 190 9.69 8.56 -2.48
CA GLU A 190 9.80 9.89 -3.10
C GLU A 190 8.71 10.84 -2.59
N GLU A 191 7.45 10.40 -2.58
CA GLU A 191 6.33 11.17 -2.02
C GLU A 191 6.55 11.50 -0.53
N TYR A 192 7.03 10.52 0.24
CA TYR A 192 7.37 10.73 1.65
C TYR A 192 8.49 11.77 1.84
N VAL A 193 9.55 11.73 1.03
CA VAL A 193 10.64 12.70 1.07
C VAL A 193 10.13 14.08 0.71
N ASP A 194 9.38 14.21 -0.38
CA ASP A 194 8.84 15.48 -0.86
C ASP A 194 7.90 16.12 0.17
N ALA A 195 7.01 15.31 0.76
CA ALA A 195 6.13 15.77 1.84
C ALA A 195 6.94 16.33 3.02
N LEU A 196 7.94 15.60 3.50
CA LEU A 196 8.80 16.06 4.61
C LEU A 196 9.61 17.31 4.28
N GLU A 197 10.24 17.35 3.10
CA GLU A 197 11.06 18.49 2.68
C GLU A 197 10.21 19.76 2.49
N SER A 198 8.97 19.62 2.00
CA SER A 198 8.01 20.73 1.89
C SER A 198 7.68 21.37 3.25
N MET A 199 7.78 20.59 4.33
CA MET A 199 7.59 21.04 5.71
C MET A 199 8.90 21.49 6.40
N GLY A 200 10.02 21.52 5.67
CA GLY A 200 11.34 21.86 6.20
C GLY A 200 11.96 20.77 7.07
N VAL A 201 11.44 19.55 7.03
CA VAL A 201 12.01 18.38 7.69
C VAL A 201 12.99 17.71 6.74
N ASN A 202 14.28 17.71 7.08
CA ASN A 202 15.28 17.06 6.25
C ASN A 202 15.17 15.52 6.37
N ALA A 203 14.65 14.88 5.33
CA ALA A 203 14.46 13.43 5.27
C ALA A 203 15.80 12.67 5.36
N LYS A 204 16.89 13.26 4.87
CA LYS A 204 18.25 12.68 4.85
C LYS A 204 19.03 12.86 6.15
N SER A 205 18.67 13.80 7.03
CA SER A 205 19.36 14.02 8.30
C SER A 205 18.90 13.09 9.43
N VAL A 206 17.94 12.20 9.14
CA VAL A 206 17.40 11.24 10.10
C VAL A 206 18.11 9.90 9.92
N CYS A 207 19.44 9.85 9.94
CA CYS A 207 20.19 8.59 10.05
C CYS A 207 20.61 8.37 11.50
#